data_AF-A0A9E6DHV5-F1
#
_entry.id   AF-A0A9E6DHV5-F1
#
_cell.length_a   1.000
_cell.length_b   1.000
_cell.length_c   1.000
_cell.angle_alpha   90.00
_cell.angle_beta   90.00
_cell.angle_gamma   90.00
#
_symmetry.space_group_name_H-M   'P 1'
#
loop_
_entity.id
_entity.type
_entity.pdbx_description
1 polymer ?
#
loop_
_entity_poly.entity_id
_entity_poly.type
_entity_poly.pdbx_seq_one_letter_code
_entity_poly.pdbx_strand_id
1 'polypeptide(L)'
;MQSAANSKTTTVDPDEIAKFEAMAADWWDPTGKFKPLHMLNPCRLDYITQQIAAEFERDLTNAHPFKGLRLLDIGCGGGLLSEPMARLGAEVVGADAAERNIPVASIHAEQSGLTIDYRHTTAEALADAGEQFDV
;
A
#
# COMPACT_ATOMS: atom_id res chain seq x y z
N MET A 1 -29.12 17.25 -28.94
CA MET A 1 -28.49 16.12 -28.22
C MET A 1 -27.32 16.68 -27.44
N GLN A 2 -27.49 16.95 -26.14
CA GLN A 2 -26.38 17.26 -25.24
C GLN A 2 -26.00 15.95 -24.54
N SER A 3 -24.78 15.46 -24.79
CA SER A 3 -24.22 14.33 -24.05
C SER A 3 -23.95 14.79 -22.62
N ALA A 4 -24.62 14.20 -21.64
CA ALA A 4 -24.26 14.35 -20.25
C ALA A 4 -22.83 13.80 -20.07
N ALA A 5 -21.91 14.66 -19.64
CA ALA A 5 -20.61 14.23 -19.18
C ALA A 5 -20.83 13.31 -17.98
N ASN A 6 -20.43 12.05 -18.11
CA ASN A 6 -20.44 11.09 -17.02
C ASN A 6 -19.37 11.56 -16.02
N SER A 7 -19.74 12.32 -14.98
CA SER A 7 -18.80 12.63 -13.91
C SER A 7 -18.45 11.31 -13.24
N LYS A 8 -17.21 10.84 -13.40
CA LYS A 8 -16.71 9.72 -12.61
C LYS A 8 -16.94 10.06 -11.14
N THR A 9 -17.86 9.34 -10.49
CA THR A 9 -18.10 9.47 -9.06
C THR A 9 -16.82 9.03 -8.35
N THR A 10 -16.16 9.96 -7.68
CA THR A 10 -15.02 9.65 -6.82
C THR A 10 -15.52 9.32 -5.43
N THR A 11 -14.94 8.30 -4.80
CA THR A 11 -15.19 7.95 -3.39
C THR A 11 -14.21 8.63 -2.43
N VAL A 12 -13.26 9.40 -2.97
CA VAL A 12 -12.23 10.10 -2.22
C VAL A 12 -12.82 11.29 -1.46
N ASP A 13 -12.57 11.33 -0.16
CA ASP A 13 -12.91 12.45 0.72
C ASP A 13 -11.70 13.38 0.91
N PRO A 14 -11.76 14.64 0.43
CA PRO A 14 -10.68 15.61 0.58
C PRO A 14 -10.29 15.91 2.03
N ASP A 15 -11.24 15.87 2.97
CA ASP A 15 -10.97 16.18 4.37
C ASP A 15 -10.16 15.05 5.04
N GLU A 16 -10.43 13.79 4.69
CA GLU A 16 -9.63 12.66 5.13
C GLU A 16 -8.23 12.67 4.50
N ILE A 17 -8.10 13.02 3.20
CA ILE A 17 -6.77 13.22 2.58
C ILE A 17 -5.97 14.26 3.38
N ALA A 18 -6.53 15.45 3.57
CA ALA A 18 -5.84 16.56 4.22
C ALA A 18 -5.36 16.18 5.63
N LYS A 19 -6.19 15.44 6.37
CA LYS A 19 -5.85 14.91 7.70
C LYS A 19 -4.64 13.98 7.66
N PHE A 20 -4.58 13.00 6.76
CA PHE A 20 -3.44 12.09 6.67
C PHE A 20 -2.18 12.78 6.18
N GLU A 21 -2.29 13.67 5.20
CA GLU A 21 -1.16 14.46 4.70
C GLU A 21 -0.53 15.35 5.77
N ALA A 22 -1.34 15.94 6.65
CA ALA A 22 -0.86 16.76 7.77
C ALA A 22 -0.02 15.96 8.79
N MET A 23 -0.10 14.63 8.76
CA MET A 23 0.62 13.72 9.64
C MET A 23 1.74 12.95 8.92
N ALA A 24 1.92 13.14 7.60
CA ALA A 24 2.76 12.28 6.77
C ALA A 24 4.21 12.10 7.29
N ALA A 25 4.82 13.15 7.84
CA ALA A 25 6.18 13.09 8.38
C ALA A 25 6.32 12.16 9.61
N ASP A 26 5.23 11.89 10.33
CA ASP A 26 5.22 11.07 11.55
C ASP A 26 4.98 9.57 11.24
N TRP A 27 4.89 9.18 9.95
CA TRP A 27 4.43 7.85 9.55
C TRP A 27 5.26 6.70 10.11
N TRP A 28 6.59 6.91 10.17
CA TRP A 28 7.54 5.91 10.64
C TRP A 28 8.05 6.15 12.06
N ASP A 29 7.47 7.11 12.80
CA ASP A 29 7.73 7.25 14.24
C ASP A 29 6.87 6.23 15.02
N PRO A 30 7.48 5.19 15.62
CA PRO A 30 6.73 4.15 16.36
C PRO A 30 6.08 4.69 17.66
N THR A 31 6.46 5.89 18.09
CA THR A 31 5.88 6.59 19.26
C THR A 31 4.98 7.75 18.88
N GLY A 32 4.88 8.07 17.58
CA GLY A 32 4.14 9.19 17.04
C GLY A 32 2.66 8.91 16.78
N LYS A 33 2.04 9.72 15.91
CA LYS A 33 0.60 9.70 15.64
C LYS A 33 0.11 8.37 15.06
N PHE A 34 0.98 7.65 14.35
CA PHE A 34 0.67 6.36 13.75
C PHE A 34 1.07 5.16 14.63
N LYS A 35 1.46 5.38 15.89
CA LYS A 35 1.75 4.30 16.85
C LYS A 35 0.72 3.17 16.86
N PRO A 36 -0.61 3.42 16.81
CA PRO A 36 -1.58 2.32 16.75
C PRO A 36 -1.41 1.43 15.51
N LEU A 37 -1.05 1.99 14.35
CA LEU A 37 -0.78 1.20 13.14
C LEU A 37 0.49 0.38 13.28
N HIS A 38 1.56 0.95 13.86
CA HIS A 38 2.79 0.21 14.16
C HIS A 38 2.53 -0.97 15.11
N MET A 39 1.72 -0.76 16.15
CA MET A 39 1.37 -1.82 17.11
C MET A 39 0.49 -2.92 16.48
N LEU A 40 -0.40 -2.55 15.55
CA LEU A 40 -1.26 -3.50 14.85
C LEU A 40 -0.51 -4.26 13.74
N ASN A 41 0.55 -3.66 13.17
CA ASN A 41 1.23 -4.16 11.97
C ASN A 41 1.67 -5.63 12.07
N PRO A 42 2.30 -6.10 13.15
CA PRO A 42 2.70 -7.50 13.28
C PRO A 42 1.52 -8.47 13.17
N CYS A 43 0.42 -8.19 13.87
CA CYS A 43 -0.76 -9.05 13.86
C CYS A 43 -1.43 -9.11 12.48
N ARG A 44 -1.57 -7.97 11.80
CA ARG A 44 -2.13 -7.97 10.44
C ARG A 44 -1.21 -8.65 9.43
N LEU A 45 0.11 -8.49 9.56
CA LEU A 45 1.08 -9.16 8.70
C LEU A 45 1.01 -10.68 8.89
N ASP A 46 0.96 -11.17 10.13
CA ASP A 46 0.82 -12.60 10.40
C ASP A 46 -0.43 -13.17 9.73
N TYR A 47 -1.56 -12.48 9.83
CA TYR A 47 -2.78 -12.91 9.15
C TYR A 47 -2.65 -12.90 7.62
N ILE A 48 -2.24 -11.78 7.03
CA ILE A 48 -2.13 -11.60 5.57
C ILE A 48 -1.15 -12.63 4.98
N THR A 49 0.02 -12.78 5.59
CA THR A 49 1.04 -13.72 5.11
C THR A 49 0.57 -15.17 5.17
N GLN A 50 -0.16 -15.56 6.21
CA GLN A 50 -0.77 -16.88 6.30
C GLN A 50 -1.85 -17.11 5.23
N GLN A 51 -2.69 -16.11 4.95
CA GLN A 51 -3.71 -16.23 3.90
C GLN A 51 -3.08 -16.38 2.51
N ILE A 52 -2.10 -15.55 2.18
CA ILE A 52 -1.37 -15.63 0.89
C ILE A 52 -0.65 -16.98 0.79
N ALA A 53 -0.03 -17.45 1.87
CA ALA A 53 0.64 -18.75 1.87
C ALA A 53 -0.33 -19.91 1.64
N ALA A 54 -1.51 -19.86 2.23
CA ALA A 54 -2.54 -20.87 2.03
C ALA A 54 -3.11 -20.87 0.60
N GLU A 55 -3.36 -19.69 0.03
CA GLU A 55 -3.94 -19.55 -1.32
C GLU A 55 -2.93 -19.93 -2.43
N PHE A 56 -1.69 -19.50 -2.30
CA PHE A 56 -0.64 -19.66 -3.33
C PHE A 56 0.38 -20.76 -3.01
N GLU A 57 0.07 -21.64 -2.06
CA GLU A 57 0.92 -22.75 -1.61
C GLU A 57 2.36 -22.31 -1.27
N ARG A 58 2.52 -21.20 -0.54
CA ARG A 58 3.84 -20.64 -0.20
C ARG A 58 4.37 -21.19 1.11
N ASP A 59 5.65 -21.51 1.12
CA ASP A 59 6.39 -21.89 2.32
C ASP A 59 6.99 -20.66 3.00
N LEU A 60 6.37 -20.22 4.10
CA LEU A 60 6.82 -19.06 4.89
C LEU A 60 8.19 -19.24 5.56
N THR A 61 8.76 -20.45 5.56
CA THR A 61 10.14 -20.67 6.05
C THR A 61 11.21 -20.29 5.02
N ASN A 62 10.81 -20.07 3.76
CA ASN A 62 11.71 -19.56 2.72
C ASN A 62 12.10 -18.10 3.00
N ALA A 63 13.29 -17.69 2.55
CA ALA A 63 13.75 -16.30 2.66
C ALA A 63 12.86 -15.31 1.87
N HIS A 64 12.26 -15.75 0.76
CA HIS A 64 11.42 -14.92 -0.10
C HIS A 64 10.15 -15.67 -0.51
N PRO A 65 9.24 -15.96 0.44
CA PRO A 65 8.09 -16.83 0.20
C PRO A 65 7.13 -16.30 -0.87
N PHE A 66 7.10 -14.99 -1.09
CA PHE A 66 6.19 -14.34 -2.03
C PHE A 66 6.85 -13.97 -3.36
N LYS A 67 8.04 -14.50 -3.63
CA LYS A 67 8.70 -14.32 -4.92
C LYS A 67 7.80 -14.75 -6.07
N GLY A 68 7.64 -13.84 -7.04
CA GLY A 68 6.82 -14.04 -8.23
C GLY A 68 5.34 -13.73 -8.04
N LEU A 69 4.93 -13.21 -6.88
CA LEU A 69 3.61 -12.60 -6.69
C LEU A 69 3.70 -11.09 -6.90
N ARG A 70 2.71 -10.52 -7.58
CA ARG A 70 2.49 -9.09 -7.71
C ARG A 70 1.37 -8.66 -6.76
N LEU A 71 1.66 -7.77 -5.81
CA LEU A 71 0.76 -7.39 -4.72
C LEU A 71 0.40 -5.90 -4.79
N LEU A 72 -0.87 -5.58 -4.58
CA LEU A 72 -1.39 -4.23 -4.48
C LEU A 72 -1.76 -3.85 -3.04
N ASP A 73 -1.17 -2.77 -2.53
CA ASP A 73 -1.52 -2.15 -1.24
C ASP A 73 -2.34 -0.87 -1.50
N ILE A 74 -3.68 -0.97 -1.46
CA ILE A 74 -4.59 0.18 -1.61
C ILE A 74 -4.68 0.96 -0.30
N GLY A 75 -4.40 2.26 -0.35
CA GLY A 75 -4.27 3.10 0.84
C GLY A 75 -2.95 2.83 1.56
N CYS A 76 -1.86 2.66 0.80
CA CYS A 76 -0.57 2.22 1.35
C CYS A 76 0.02 3.21 2.36
N GLY A 77 -0.39 4.48 2.32
CA GLY A 77 0.15 5.55 3.15
C GLY A 77 1.66 5.64 3.02
N GLY A 78 2.35 5.68 4.16
CA GLY A 78 3.81 5.64 4.24
C GLY A 78 4.44 4.26 4.08
N GLY A 79 3.71 3.21 3.69
CA GLY A 79 4.30 1.93 3.28
C GLY A 79 4.50 0.88 4.39
N LEU A 80 3.81 1.00 5.53
CA LEU A 80 3.99 0.09 6.68
C LEU A 80 3.68 -1.38 6.36
N LEU A 81 2.77 -1.64 5.42
CA LEU A 81 2.44 -3.00 4.96
C LEU A 81 3.28 -3.36 3.72
N SER A 82 3.31 -2.45 2.75
CA SER A 82 4.08 -2.57 1.50
C SER A 82 5.53 -3.04 1.72
N GLU A 83 6.27 -2.44 2.65
CA GLU A 83 7.68 -2.75 2.83
C GLU A 83 7.98 -4.17 3.36
N PRO A 84 7.31 -4.66 4.42
CA PRO A 84 7.40 -6.07 4.80
C PRO A 84 7.06 -7.04 3.66
N MET A 85 6.05 -6.75 2.85
CA MET A 85 5.69 -7.62 1.72
C MET A 85 6.78 -7.65 0.65
N ALA A 86 7.41 -6.50 0.37
CA ALA A 86 8.57 -6.43 -0.52
C ALA A 86 9.78 -7.19 0.06
N ARG A 87 10.04 -7.10 1.37
CA ARG A 87 11.09 -7.91 2.05
C ARG A 87 10.84 -9.41 1.91
N LEU A 88 9.58 -9.84 1.88
CA LEU A 88 9.18 -11.24 1.65
C LEU A 88 9.21 -11.65 0.17
N GLY A 89 9.64 -10.75 -0.72
CA GLY A 89 9.93 -11.03 -2.12
C GLY A 89 8.80 -10.74 -3.10
N ALA A 90 7.68 -10.16 -2.66
CA ALA A 90 6.61 -9.75 -3.57
C ALA A 90 7.05 -8.55 -4.42
N GLU A 91 6.55 -8.47 -5.66
CA GLU A 91 6.58 -7.24 -6.46
C GLU A 91 5.42 -6.36 -5.97
N VAL A 92 5.73 -5.31 -5.21
CA VAL A 92 4.71 -4.50 -4.53
C VAL A 92 4.44 -3.21 -5.30
N VAL A 93 3.16 -2.95 -5.55
CA VAL A 93 2.63 -1.65 -5.94
C VAL A 93 1.86 -1.09 -4.75
N GLY A 94 2.27 0.09 -4.25
CA GLY A 94 1.53 0.82 -3.23
C GLY A 94 0.76 1.97 -3.88
N ALA A 95 -0.54 2.08 -3.62
CA ALA A 95 -1.37 3.15 -4.17
C ALA A 95 -2.04 3.95 -3.06
N ASP A 96 -1.96 5.28 -3.13
CA ASP A 96 -2.63 6.16 -2.18
C ASP A 96 -3.22 7.38 -2.89
N ALA A 97 -4.36 7.85 -2.42
CA ALA A 97 -5.03 9.04 -2.94
C ALA A 97 -4.48 10.34 -2.32
N ALA A 98 -3.75 10.27 -1.21
CA ALA A 98 -3.06 11.39 -0.59
C ALA A 98 -1.65 11.55 -1.16
N GLU A 99 -1.48 12.53 -2.04
CA GLU A 99 -0.23 12.81 -2.76
C GLU A 99 0.98 12.90 -1.83
N ARG A 100 0.85 13.56 -0.66
CA ARG A 100 1.97 13.76 0.25
C ARG A 100 2.44 12.51 1.00
N ASN A 101 1.66 11.43 1.00
CA ASN A 101 2.07 10.16 1.60
C ASN A 101 3.09 9.41 0.73
N ILE A 102 2.96 9.53 -0.60
CA ILE A 102 3.78 8.78 -1.57
C ILE A 102 5.29 9.10 -1.45
N PRO A 103 5.72 10.38 -1.33
CA PRO A 103 7.13 10.68 -1.06
C PRO A 103 7.65 10.10 0.25
N VAL A 104 6.83 10.08 1.32
CA VAL A 104 7.25 9.52 2.61
C VAL A 104 7.52 8.02 2.48
N ALA A 105 6.60 7.29 1.83
CA ALA A 105 6.77 5.86 1.58
C ALA A 105 7.99 5.57 0.70
N SER A 106 8.15 6.35 -0.38
CA SER A 106 9.23 6.17 -1.34
C SER A 106 10.60 6.40 -0.72
N ILE A 107 10.75 7.48 0.07
CA ILE A 107 12.00 7.81 0.76
C ILE A 107 12.35 6.72 1.79
N HIS A 108 11.37 6.24 2.56
CA HIS A 108 11.64 5.21 3.57
C HIS A 108 11.99 3.85 2.93
N ALA A 109 11.35 3.49 1.83
CA ALA A 109 11.69 2.30 1.05
C ALA A 109 13.11 2.39 0.47
N GLU A 110 13.49 3.54 -0.09
CA GLU A 110 14.85 3.78 -0.60
C GLU A 110 15.90 3.66 0.52
N GLN A 111 15.66 4.29 1.67
CA GLN A 111 16.53 4.17 2.85
C GLN A 111 16.62 2.73 3.37
N SER A 112 15.56 1.95 3.18
CA SER A 112 15.49 0.53 3.53
C SER A 112 16.07 -0.40 2.44
N GLY A 113 16.54 0.14 1.32
CA GLY A 113 17.06 -0.64 0.19
C GLY A 113 16.00 -1.46 -0.55
N LEU A 114 14.74 -1.03 -0.50
CA LEU A 114 13.60 -1.71 -1.12
C LEU A 114 13.20 -1.03 -2.42
N THR A 115 12.85 -1.84 -3.42
CA THR A 115 12.23 -1.36 -4.67
C THR A 115 10.73 -1.62 -4.60
N ILE A 116 9.94 -0.54 -4.50
CA ILE A 116 8.48 -0.58 -4.41
C ILE A 116 7.93 0.50 -5.34
N ASP A 117 6.91 0.17 -6.12
CA ASP A 117 6.24 1.10 -7.03
C ASP A 117 5.12 1.84 -6.29
N TYR A 118 5.43 2.99 -5.71
CA TYR A 118 4.44 3.85 -5.05
C TYR A 118 3.82 4.85 -6.02
N ARG A 119 2.48 4.90 -6.07
CA ARG A 119 1.72 5.69 -7.04
C ARG A 119 0.68 6.55 -6.33
N HIS A 120 0.65 7.84 -6.65
CA HIS A 120 -0.47 8.70 -6.32
C HIS A 120 -1.62 8.41 -7.30
N THR A 121 -2.58 7.58 -6.87
CA THR A 121 -3.69 7.13 -7.70
C THR A 121 -4.83 6.60 -6.83
N THR A 122 -5.98 6.36 -7.44
CA THR A 122 -7.16 5.77 -6.78
C THR A 122 -7.31 4.31 -7.17
N ALA A 123 -8.03 3.54 -6.34
CA ALA A 123 -8.37 2.16 -6.66
C ALA A 123 -9.20 2.07 -7.95
N GLU A 124 -10.12 3.01 -8.15
CA GLU A 124 -10.95 3.11 -9.36
C GLU A 124 -10.10 3.37 -10.60
N ALA A 125 -9.08 4.23 -10.52
CA ALA A 125 -8.20 4.49 -11.65
C ALA A 125 -7.36 3.26 -12.03
N LEU A 126 -6.87 2.50 -11.05
CA LEU A 126 -6.15 1.24 -11.30
C LEU A 126 -7.08 0.19 -11.93
N ALA A 127 -8.31 0.07 -11.45
CA ALA A 127 -9.32 -0.82 -12.00
C ALA A 127 -9.70 -0.44 -13.45
N ASP A 128 -9.91 0.86 -13.71
CA ASP A 128 -10.20 1.39 -15.06
C ASP A 128 -9.05 1.13 -16.05
N ALA A 129 -7.80 1.11 -15.57
CA ALA A 129 -6.62 0.77 -16.36
C ALA A 129 -6.51 -0.74 -16.66
N GLY A 130 -7.33 -1.57 -16.01
CA GLY A 130 -7.31 -3.03 -16.18
C GLY A 130 -6.07 -3.70 -15.60
N GLU A 131 -5.38 -3.06 -14.66
CA GLU A 131 -4.23 -3.68 -13.99
C GLU A 131 -4.67 -4.87 -13.14
N GLN A 132 -3.86 -5.93 -13.15
CA GLN A 132 -4.12 -7.15 -12.39
C GLN A 132 -2.99 -7.45 -11.41
N PHE A 133 -3.37 -8.02 -10.28
CA PHE A 133 -2.49 -8.37 -9.17
C PHE A 133 -2.91 -9.75 -8.67
N ASP A 134 -1.95 -10.48 -8.12
CA ASP A 134 -2.23 -11.76 -7.46
C ASP A 134 -2.91 -11.52 -6.10
N VAL A 135 -2.53 -10.43 -5.41
CA VAL A 135 -3.01 -10.02 -4.09
C VAL A 135 -3.47 -8.57 -4.10
#